data_AF-A0A971JMH9-F1
#
_entry.id   AF-A0A971JMH9-F1
#
_cell.length_a   1.000
_cell.length_b   1.000
_cell.length_c   1.000
_cell.angle_alpha   90.00
_cell.angle_beta   90.00
_cell.angle_gamma   90.00
#
_symmetry.space_group_name_H-M   'P 1'
#
loop_
_entity.id
_entity.type
_entity.pdbx_description
1 polymer ?
#
loop_
_entity_poly.entity_id
_entity_poly.type
_entity_poly.pdbx_seq_one_letter_code
_entity_poly.pdbx_strand_id
1 'polypeptide(L)'
;MNTIRSILIMFLACSFGLMVIAIVMVIMGLAGAPGALIFEAGKKTKNVLLSVLGFVLSALGQSYVVGAYAVFVVSLLRWFSEARPNIPTWPLWIAAFFHSLAAPEYAKRERAKEPTAQHYSLGIVVLLSIVFFFIMVFAPNTLNPIYGWVPFYQSTIHPNTTSNMTKNGSDDLYSYSLTQSQRESVDGFFTAYQYLQDMHVLIQAMSNSQDPVEDLKGLEALIEKSLDRLAECEVLVLNDIQPGWGDVVRDKFMPALTKMKSGIQNNGNKVDFAKADALLASFDSWLQANWNEIGQKVGEK
;
A
#
# COMPACT_ATOMS: atom_id res chain seq x y z
N MET A 1 -21.54 16.56 13.04
CA MET A 1 -20.90 15.97 11.84
C MET A 1 -21.29 14.50 11.74
N ASN A 2 -22.01 14.07 10.72
CA ASN A 2 -23.48 13.94 10.79
C ASN A 2 -23.81 12.45 10.63
N THR A 3 -24.72 11.89 11.45
CA THR A 3 -25.14 10.47 11.41
C THR A 3 -25.46 9.99 9.98
N ILE A 4 -26.05 10.87 9.16
CA ILE A 4 -26.33 10.62 7.74
C ILE A 4 -25.04 10.29 6.95
N ARG A 5 -23.94 11.00 7.18
CA ARG A 5 -22.65 10.75 6.51
C ARG A 5 -22.08 9.39 6.91
N SER A 6 -22.17 9.01 8.19
CA SER A 6 -21.71 7.70 8.66
C SER A 6 -22.53 6.56 8.08
N ILE A 7 -23.85 6.70 8.02
CA ILE A 7 -24.75 5.72 7.38
C ILE A 7 -24.43 5.60 5.89
N LEU A 8 -24.23 6.73 5.20
CA LEU A 8 -23.87 6.73 3.78
C LEU A 8 -22.53 6.04 3.52
N ILE A 9 -21.51 6.31 4.34
CA ILE A 9 -20.20 5.65 4.24
C ILE A 9 -20.34 4.14 4.47
N MET A 10 -21.12 3.72 5.48
CA MET A 10 -21.36 2.30 5.75
C MET A 10 -22.08 1.61 4.59
N PHE A 11 -23.12 2.25 4.04
CA PHE A 11 -23.84 1.74 2.88
C PHE A 11 -22.91 1.59 1.67
N LEU A 12 -22.12 2.63 1.35
CA LEU A 12 -21.17 2.59 0.24
C LEU A 12 -20.10 1.50 0.45
N ALA A 13 -19.58 1.33 1.66
CA ALA A 13 -18.62 0.29 1.98
C ALA A 13 -19.21 -1.12 1.80
N CYS A 14 -20.43 -1.34 2.27
CA CYS A 14 -21.14 -2.62 2.09
C CYS A 14 -21.43 -2.92 0.62
N SER A 15 -21.93 -1.94 -0.14
CA SER A 15 -22.21 -2.09 -1.57
C SER A 15 -20.93 -2.37 -2.36
N PHE A 16 -19.85 -1.66 -2.05
CA PHE A 16 -18.55 -1.89 -2.68
C PHE A 16 -17.99 -3.26 -2.35
N GLY A 17 -18.08 -3.70 -1.08
CA GLY A 17 -17.66 -5.03 -0.65
C GLY A 17 -18.38 -6.15 -1.41
N LEU A 18 -19.71 -6.05 -1.56
CA LEU A 18 -20.50 -7.01 -2.35
C LEU A 18 -20.14 -7.01 -3.83
N MET A 19 -19.89 -5.83 -4.41
CA MET A 19 -19.43 -5.72 -5.80
C MET A 19 -18.08 -6.40 -6.00
N VAL A 20 -17.14 -6.20 -5.08
CA VAL A 20 -15.82 -6.86 -5.11
C VAL A 20 -15.97 -8.37 -5.00
N ILE A 21 -16.83 -8.87 -4.11
CA ILE A 21 -17.11 -10.32 -4.00
C ILE A 21 -17.62 -10.88 -5.33
N ALA A 22 -18.56 -10.20 -6.00
CA ALA A 22 -19.08 -10.63 -7.30
C ALA A 22 -17.98 -10.66 -8.38
N ILE A 23 -17.12 -9.66 -8.42
CA ILE A 23 -15.97 -9.62 -9.34
C ILE A 23 -15.02 -10.80 -9.07
N VAL A 24 -14.69 -11.06 -7.80
CA VAL A 24 -13.83 -12.18 -7.41
C VAL A 24 -14.45 -13.53 -7.79
N MET A 25 -15.77 -13.70 -7.64
CA MET A 25 -16.48 -14.91 -8.08
C MET A 25 -16.33 -15.15 -9.58
N VAL A 26 -16.45 -14.10 -10.41
CA VAL A 26 -16.25 -14.20 -11.87
C VAL A 26 -14.81 -14.59 -12.20
N ILE A 27 -13.83 -13.92 -11.61
CA ILE A 27 -12.40 -14.20 -11.83
C ILE A 27 -12.05 -15.62 -11.39
N MET A 28 -12.58 -16.06 -10.24
CA MET A 28 -12.43 -17.42 -9.74
C MET A 28 -13.03 -18.44 -10.71
N GLY A 29 -14.20 -18.17 -11.28
CA GLY A 29 -14.82 -18.98 -12.32
C GLY A 29 -13.91 -19.11 -13.55
N LEU A 30 -13.38 -18.00 -14.06
CA LEU A 30 -12.45 -18.00 -15.19
C LEU A 30 -11.17 -18.79 -14.89
N ALA A 31 -10.59 -18.62 -13.69
CA ALA A 31 -9.38 -19.32 -13.27
C ALA A 31 -9.58 -20.85 -13.15
N GLY A 32 -10.77 -21.30 -12.74
CA GLY A 32 -11.10 -22.72 -12.66
C GLY A 32 -11.54 -23.35 -14.00
N ALA A 33 -11.86 -22.56 -15.02
CA ALA A 33 -12.47 -23.03 -16.27
C ALA A 33 -11.60 -24.03 -17.05
N PRO A 34 -10.27 -23.83 -17.20
CA PRO A 34 -9.42 -24.80 -17.87
C PRO A 34 -9.46 -26.19 -17.22
N GLY A 35 -9.43 -26.25 -15.88
CA GLY A 35 -9.54 -27.51 -15.14
C GLY A 35 -10.90 -28.17 -15.32
N ALA A 36 -11.99 -27.40 -15.33
CA ALA A 36 -13.32 -27.92 -15.58
C ALA A 36 -13.48 -28.53 -16.99
N LEU A 37 -12.90 -27.90 -18.01
CA LEU A 37 -12.90 -28.42 -19.38
C LEU A 37 -12.16 -29.76 -19.48
N ILE A 38 -10.99 -29.86 -18.84
CA ILE A 38 -10.21 -31.11 -18.80
C ILE A 38 -10.95 -32.21 -18.04
N PHE A 39 -11.55 -31.86 -16.90
CA PHE A 39 -12.32 -32.79 -16.08
C PHE A 39 -13.49 -33.39 -16.87
N GLU A 40 -14.22 -32.55 -17.60
CA GLU A 40 -15.35 -32.97 -18.43
C GLU A 40 -14.90 -33.84 -19.61
N ALA A 41 -13.76 -33.53 -20.24
CA ALA A 41 -13.15 -34.38 -21.25
C ALA A 41 -12.76 -35.76 -20.67
N GLY A 42 -12.24 -35.80 -19.44
CA GLY A 42 -11.94 -37.02 -18.70
C GLY A 42 -13.18 -37.87 -18.46
N LYS A 43 -14.29 -37.26 -18.02
CA LYS A 43 -15.57 -37.95 -17.83
C LYS A 43 -16.11 -38.55 -19.13
N LYS A 44 -16.11 -37.76 -20.22
CA LYS A 44 -16.59 -38.20 -21.54
C LYS A 44 -15.78 -39.38 -22.10
N THR A 45 -14.48 -39.38 -21.86
CA THR A 45 -13.57 -40.46 -22.31
C THR A 45 -13.45 -41.62 -21.32
N LYS A 46 -14.16 -41.56 -20.17
CA LYS A 46 -14.02 -42.50 -19.04
C LYS A 46 -12.57 -42.62 -18.53
N ASN A 47 -11.76 -41.58 -18.73
CA ASN A 47 -10.39 -41.52 -18.24
C ASN A 47 -10.36 -40.87 -16.85
N VAL A 48 -10.18 -41.71 -15.82
CA VAL A 48 -10.15 -41.27 -14.42
C VAL A 48 -8.99 -40.32 -14.15
N LEU A 49 -7.80 -40.60 -14.69
CA LEU A 49 -6.61 -39.76 -14.47
C LEU A 49 -6.82 -38.35 -15.03
N LEU A 50 -7.35 -38.25 -16.26
CA LEU A 50 -7.65 -36.95 -16.88
C LEU A 50 -8.72 -36.18 -16.09
N SER A 51 -9.72 -36.90 -15.56
CA SER A 51 -10.73 -36.31 -14.67
C SER A 51 -10.07 -35.74 -13.41
N VAL A 52 -9.23 -36.52 -12.70
CA VAL A 52 -8.54 -36.06 -11.49
C VAL A 52 -7.64 -34.86 -11.76
N LEU A 53 -6.88 -34.86 -12.87
CA LEU A 53 -6.03 -33.74 -13.26
C LEU A 53 -6.84 -32.46 -13.49
N GLY A 54 -7.98 -32.56 -14.18
CA GLY A 54 -8.88 -31.42 -14.39
C GLY A 54 -9.44 -30.87 -13.08
N PHE A 55 -9.81 -31.76 -12.14
CA PHE A 55 -10.25 -31.36 -10.81
C PHE A 55 -9.18 -30.60 -10.03
N VAL A 56 -7.95 -31.14 -9.99
CA VAL A 56 -6.82 -30.51 -9.30
C VAL A 56 -6.49 -29.16 -9.92
N LEU A 57 -6.44 -29.07 -11.25
CA LEU A 57 -6.17 -27.80 -11.94
C LEU A 57 -7.25 -26.75 -11.66
N SER A 58 -8.52 -27.14 -11.63
CA SER A 58 -9.64 -26.26 -11.25
C SER A 58 -9.49 -25.76 -9.81
N ALA A 59 -9.20 -26.67 -8.88
CA ALA A 59 -9.01 -26.34 -7.48
C ALA A 59 -7.83 -25.38 -7.28
N LEU A 60 -6.69 -25.60 -7.95
CA LEU A 60 -5.52 -24.72 -7.88
C LEU A 60 -5.81 -23.32 -8.42
N GLY A 61 -6.44 -23.22 -9.60
CA GLY A 61 -6.79 -21.94 -10.19
C GLY A 61 -7.74 -21.11 -9.32
N GLN A 62 -8.81 -21.75 -8.81
CA GLN A 62 -9.74 -21.09 -7.90
C GLN A 62 -9.09 -20.70 -6.57
N SER A 63 -8.26 -21.58 -5.99
CA SER A 63 -7.57 -21.32 -4.73
C SER A 63 -6.55 -20.20 -4.84
N TYR A 64 -5.88 -20.08 -5.99
CA TYR A 64 -4.94 -18.99 -6.23
C TYR A 64 -5.65 -17.62 -6.14
N VAL A 65 -6.80 -17.48 -6.82
CA VAL A 65 -7.61 -16.25 -6.81
C VAL A 65 -8.14 -15.95 -5.41
N VAL A 66 -8.72 -16.95 -4.74
CA VAL A 66 -9.27 -16.77 -3.39
C VAL A 66 -8.18 -16.46 -2.36
N GLY A 67 -7.00 -17.07 -2.50
CA GLY A 67 -5.83 -16.74 -1.68
C GLY A 67 -5.38 -15.29 -1.87
N ALA A 68 -5.28 -14.82 -3.12
CA ALA A 68 -4.95 -13.42 -3.41
C ALA A 68 -5.97 -12.45 -2.80
N TYR A 69 -7.24 -12.82 -2.83
CA TYR A 69 -8.31 -12.02 -2.22
C TYR A 69 -8.25 -12.00 -0.69
N ALA A 70 -8.03 -13.15 -0.05
CA ALA A 70 -7.84 -13.22 1.40
C ALA A 70 -6.63 -12.38 1.84
N VAL A 71 -5.52 -12.46 1.08
CA VAL A 71 -4.33 -11.63 1.29
C VAL A 71 -4.67 -10.14 1.18
N PHE A 72 -5.40 -9.74 0.14
CA PHE A 72 -5.83 -8.35 -0.03
C PHE A 72 -6.68 -7.86 1.13
N VAL A 73 -7.69 -8.61 1.56
CA VAL A 73 -8.60 -8.24 2.65
C VAL A 73 -7.83 -8.06 3.97
N VAL A 74 -6.95 -8.99 4.30
CA VAL A 74 -6.10 -8.89 5.50
C VAL A 74 -5.14 -7.70 5.40
N SER A 75 -4.56 -7.47 4.23
CA SER A 75 -3.63 -6.37 3.99
C SER A 75 -4.28 -5.01 4.11
N LEU A 76 -5.46 -4.86 3.52
CA LEU A 76 -6.28 -3.66 3.62
C LEU A 76 -6.67 -3.37 5.07
N LEU A 77 -7.04 -4.40 5.83
CA LEU A 77 -7.37 -4.25 7.25
C LEU A 77 -6.16 -3.81 8.07
N ARG A 78 -4.97 -4.39 7.84
CA ARG A 78 -3.75 -3.96 8.53
C ARG A 78 -3.40 -2.51 8.23
N TRP A 79 -3.38 -2.15 6.95
CA TRP A 79 -3.18 -0.77 6.52
C TRP A 79 -4.18 0.20 7.18
N PHE A 80 -5.46 -0.17 7.23
CA PHE A 80 -6.49 0.63 7.91
C PHE A 80 -6.25 0.75 9.42
N SER A 81 -5.86 -0.37 10.06
CA SER A 81 -5.59 -0.44 11.50
C SER A 81 -4.42 0.45 11.89
N GLU A 82 -3.36 0.45 11.08
CA GLU A 82 -2.17 1.30 11.25
C GLU A 82 -2.50 2.78 11.05
N ALA A 83 -3.32 3.11 10.06
CA ALA A 83 -3.74 4.49 9.80
C ALA A 83 -4.68 5.04 10.90
N ARG A 84 -5.30 4.18 11.72
CA ARG A 84 -6.31 4.54 12.73
C ARG A 84 -6.13 3.76 14.04
N PRO A 85 -5.03 3.98 14.78
CA PRO A 85 -4.69 3.17 15.97
C PRO A 85 -5.72 3.30 17.11
N ASN A 86 -6.52 4.37 17.13
CA ASN A 86 -7.51 4.64 18.17
C ASN A 86 -8.85 3.91 17.96
N ILE A 87 -9.04 3.20 16.85
CA ILE A 87 -10.29 2.49 16.55
C ILE A 87 -10.12 1.02 16.95
N PRO A 88 -11.04 0.43 17.74
CA PRO A 88 -10.99 -1.01 18.03
C PRO A 88 -11.15 -1.83 16.74
N THR A 89 -10.11 -2.56 16.36
CA THR A 89 -10.04 -3.31 15.08
C THR A 89 -10.52 -4.74 15.18
N TRP A 90 -10.72 -5.28 16.39
CA TRP A 90 -11.17 -6.66 16.57
C TRP A 90 -12.50 -7.01 15.85
N PRO A 91 -13.53 -6.13 15.75
CA PRO A 91 -14.73 -6.46 14.98
C PRO A 91 -14.43 -6.51 13.48
N LEU A 92 -13.47 -5.70 13.01
CA LEU A 92 -13.06 -5.66 11.62
C LEU A 92 -12.29 -6.93 11.22
N TRP A 93 -11.54 -7.54 12.14
CA TRP A 93 -10.91 -8.85 11.90
C TRP A 93 -11.93 -9.96 11.68
N ILE A 94 -13.03 -9.95 12.43
CA ILE A 94 -14.15 -10.89 12.23
C ILE A 94 -14.80 -10.64 10.87
N ALA A 95 -15.07 -9.38 10.53
CA ALA A 95 -15.62 -9.02 9.23
C ALA A 95 -14.69 -9.46 8.08
N ALA A 96 -13.38 -9.20 8.20
CA ALA A 96 -12.37 -9.59 7.23
C ALA A 96 -12.30 -11.12 7.04
N PHE A 97 -12.43 -11.89 8.12
CA PHE A 97 -12.50 -13.35 8.04
C PHE A 97 -13.69 -13.79 7.18
N PHE A 98 -14.90 -13.36 7.51
CA PHE A 98 -16.09 -13.73 6.72
C PHE A 98 -16.03 -13.19 5.29
N HIS A 99 -15.48 -12.00 5.09
CA HIS A 99 -15.34 -11.39 3.78
C HIS A 99 -14.36 -12.17 2.88
N SER A 100 -13.29 -12.71 3.46
CA SER A 100 -12.32 -13.56 2.74
C SER A 100 -12.96 -14.88 2.27
N LEU A 101 -13.92 -15.41 3.03
CA LEU A 101 -14.65 -16.65 2.69
C LEU A 101 -15.86 -16.42 1.79
N ALA A 102 -16.30 -15.17 1.63
CA ALA A 102 -17.57 -14.86 1.00
C ALA A 102 -17.65 -15.37 -0.44
N ALA A 103 -16.64 -15.09 -1.27
CA ALA A 103 -16.64 -15.46 -2.69
C ALA A 103 -16.83 -16.98 -2.92
N PRO A 104 -16.03 -17.89 -2.33
CA PRO A 104 -16.23 -19.32 -2.54
C PRO A 104 -17.51 -19.86 -1.87
N GLU A 105 -17.97 -19.28 -0.76
CA GLU A 105 -19.23 -19.69 -0.11
C GLU A 105 -20.47 -19.26 -0.92
N TYR A 106 -20.49 -18.05 -1.48
CA TYR A 106 -21.57 -17.62 -2.37
C TYR A 106 -21.59 -18.44 -3.66
N ALA A 107 -20.43 -18.71 -4.27
CA ALA A 107 -20.34 -19.58 -5.45
C ALA A 107 -20.86 -21.00 -5.18
N LYS A 108 -20.68 -21.53 -3.96
CA LYS A 108 -21.18 -22.86 -3.57
C LYS A 108 -22.70 -22.92 -3.48
N ARG A 109 -23.37 -21.79 -3.23
CA ARG A 109 -24.84 -21.69 -3.20
C ARG A 109 -25.45 -21.71 -4.60
N GLU A 110 -24.71 -21.24 -5.60
CA GLU A 110 -25.10 -21.30 -7.02
C GLU A 110 -24.89 -22.69 -7.64
N ARG A 111 -25.45 -23.75 -7.03
CA ARG A 111 -25.31 -25.10 -7.59
C ARG A 111 -26.03 -25.21 -8.93
N ALA A 112 -25.25 -25.36 -10.00
CA ALA A 112 -25.76 -25.80 -11.29
C ALA A 112 -26.43 -27.17 -11.18
N LYS A 113 -27.47 -27.41 -12.00
CA LYS A 113 -28.13 -28.72 -12.12
C LYS A 113 -27.15 -29.84 -12.49
N GLU A 114 -26.10 -29.49 -13.22
CA GLU A 114 -25.00 -30.38 -13.61
C GLU A 114 -23.68 -29.83 -13.05
N PRO A 115 -23.18 -30.36 -11.91
CA PRO A 115 -21.98 -29.85 -11.27
C PRO A 115 -20.72 -30.15 -12.10
N THR A 116 -20.00 -29.09 -12.44
CA THR A 116 -18.67 -29.15 -13.07
C THR A 116 -17.56 -29.33 -12.02
N ALA A 117 -16.32 -29.57 -12.46
CA ALA A 117 -15.16 -29.66 -11.55
C ALA A 117 -15.04 -28.45 -10.62
N GLN A 118 -15.31 -27.25 -11.13
CA GLN A 118 -15.34 -26.00 -10.36
C GLN A 118 -16.27 -26.09 -9.15
N HIS A 119 -17.46 -26.69 -9.30
CA HIS A 119 -18.42 -26.81 -8.21
C HIS A 119 -17.95 -27.82 -7.17
N TYR A 120 -17.34 -28.92 -7.61
CA TYR A 120 -16.77 -29.92 -6.72
C TYR A 120 -15.56 -29.40 -5.94
N SER A 121 -14.73 -28.55 -6.55
CA SER A 121 -13.52 -28.02 -5.91
C SER A 121 -13.81 -26.93 -4.87
N LEU A 122 -14.98 -26.28 -4.91
CA LEU A 122 -15.31 -25.18 -3.98
C LEU A 122 -15.17 -25.55 -2.50
N GLY A 123 -15.46 -26.79 -2.12
CA GLY A 123 -15.24 -27.23 -0.73
C GLY A 123 -13.78 -27.13 -0.29
N ILE A 124 -12.84 -27.52 -1.16
CA ILE A 124 -11.40 -27.41 -0.92
C ILE A 124 -10.97 -25.94 -0.96
N VAL A 125 -11.51 -25.16 -1.90
CA VAL A 125 -11.19 -23.74 -2.05
C VAL A 125 -11.56 -22.95 -0.79
N VAL A 126 -12.71 -23.23 -0.17
CA VAL A 126 -13.10 -22.62 1.12
C VAL A 126 -12.08 -22.96 2.21
N LEU A 127 -11.69 -24.23 2.34
CA LEU A 127 -10.70 -24.64 3.34
C LEU A 127 -9.35 -23.95 3.12
N LEU A 128 -8.88 -23.88 1.87
CA LEU A 128 -7.65 -23.17 1.53
C LEU A 128 -7.76 -21.67 1.78
N SER A 129 -8.92 -21.06 1.57
CA SER A 129 -9.15 -19.66 1.93
C SER A 129 -8.98 -19.40 3.43
N ILE A 130 -9.48 -20.31 4.28
CA ILE A 130 -9.28 -20.24 5.74
C ILE A 130 -7.79 -20.35 6.07
N VAL A 131 -7.08 -21.29 5.44
CA VAL A 131 -5.64 -21.48 5.62
C VAL A 131 -4.87 -20.22 5.20
N PHE A 132 -5.14 -19.66 4.02
CA PHE A 132 -4.49 -18.44 3.55
C PHE A 132 -4.76 -17.24 4.46
N PHE A 133 -6.00 -17.09 4.95
CA PHE A 133 -6.34 -16.06 5.92
C PHE A 133 -5.46 -16.18 7.18
N PHE A 134 -5.38 -17.36 7.79
CA PHE A 134 -4.58 -17.55 9.00
C PHE A 134 -3.07 -17.43 8.76
N ILE A 135 -2.56 -17.93 7.62
CA ILE A 135 -1.15 -17.71 7.25
C ILE A 135 -0.89 -16.20 7.14
N MET A 136 -1.79 -15.45 6.50
CA MET A 136 -1.61 -14.01 6.35
C MET A 136 -1.67 -13.28 7.71
N VAL A 137 -2.55 -13.72 8.61
CA VAL A 137 -2.69 -13.18 9.97
C VAL A 137 -1.47 -13.46 10.84
N PHE A 138 -0.89 -14.66 10.81
CA PHE A 138 0.16 -15.07 11.75
C PHE A 138 1.57 -15.10 11.17
N ALA A 139 1.71 -15.31 9.86
CA ALA A 139 2.98 -15.49 9.17
C ALA A 139 2.95 -14.90 7.75
N PRO A 140 2.66 -13.59 7.60
CA PRO A 140 2.43 -12.93 6.31
C PRO A 140 3.54 -13.20 5.31
N ASN A 141 4.81 -13.13 5.74
CA ASN A 141 6.02 -13.32 4.92
C ASN A 141 6.06 -14.63 4.15
N THR A 142 5.37 -15.68 4.63
CA THR A 142 5.27 -16.98 3.97
C THR A 142 4.63 -16.88 2.58
N LEU A 143 3.72 -15.91 2.40
CA LEU A 143 2.97 -15.74 1.16
C LEU A 143 3.63 -14.80 0.16
N ASN A 144 4.76 -14.18 0.50
CA ASN A 144 5.40 -13.15 -0.33
C ASN A 144 5.80 -13.67 -1.72
N PRO A 145 6.38 -14.89 -1.86
CA PRO A 145 6.73 -15.42 -3.17
C PRO A 145 5.53 -15.63 -4.11
N ILE A 146 4.32 -15.78 -3.57
CA ILE A 146 3.11 -16.11 -4.33
C ILE A 146 2.24 -14.86 -4.54
N TYR A 147 2.13 -14.02 -3.51
CA TYR A 147 1.17 -12.93 -3.40
C TYR A 147 1.80 -11.57 -3.10
N GLY A 148 3.11 -11.41 -3.19
CA GLY A 148 3.79 -10.13 -2.94
C GLY A 148 3.36 -8.99 -3.88
N TRP A 149 2.72 -9.31 -5.00
CA TRP A 149 2.14 -8.36 -5.95
C TRP A 149 0.77 -7.83 -5.52
N VAL A 150 0.14 -8.42 -4.51
CA VAL A 150 -1.20 -8.01 -4.06
C VAL A 150 -1.12 -6.62 -3.41
N PRO A 151 -2.04 -5.68 -3.72
CA PRO A 151 -2.02 -4.36 -3.11
C PRO A 151 -2.04 -4.40 -1.58
N PHE A 152 -1.36 -3.45 -0.95
CA PHE A 152 -1.19 -3.33 0.50
C PHE A 152 -0.38 -4.45 1.17
N TYR A 153 0.15 -5.43 0.42
CA TYR A 153 0.92 -6.52 0.98
C TYR A 153 2.13 -6.04 1.80
N GLN A 154 2.82 -4.99 1.36
CA GLN A 154 3.98 -4.43 2.09
C GLN A 154 3.61 -3.90 3.48
N SER A 155 2.41 -3.36 3.67
CA SER A 155 1.91 -2.94 4.98
C SER A 155 1.78 -4.11 5.95
N THR A 156 1.74 -5.36 5.47
CA THR A 156 1.60 -6.54 6.31
C THR A 156 2.91 -7.17 6.76
N ILE A 157 4.01 -6.88 6.07
CA ILE A 157 5.36 -7.39 6.37
C ILE A 157 6.01 -6.57 7.51
N HIS A 158 5.55 -5.34 7.69
CA HIS A 158 6.03 -4.43 8.74
C HIS A 158 4.98 -4.11 9.81
N PRO A 159 4.34 -5.12 10.46
CA PRO A 159 3.48 -4.86 11.60
C PRO A 159 4.39 -4.54 12.80
N ASN A 160 4.79 -3.28 12.93
CA ASN A 160 5.48 -2.70 14.09
C ASN A 160 6.97 -3.05 14.31
N THR A 161 7.85 -2.13 13.91
CA THR A 161 9.01 -1.75 14.74
C THR A 161 8.60 -0.79 15.88
N THR A 162 7.31 -0.62 16.15
CA THR A 162 6.77 0.47 17.00
C THR A 162 5.84 0.06 18.15
N SER A 163 5.78 -1.21 18.59
CA SER A 163 4.88 -1.52 19.73
C SER A 163 5.27 -2.62 20.71
N ASN A 164 6.53 -3.08 20.79
CA ASN A 164 6.94 -4.11 21.76
C ASN A 164 8.29 -3.83 22.47
N MET A 165 8.67 -2.56 22.68
CA MET A 165 9.68 -2.21 23.69
C MET A 165 9.05 -1.38 24.80
N THR A 166 8.18 -2.01 25.58
CA THR A 166 7.92 -1.58 26.95
C THR A 166 7.49 -2.78 27.76
N LYS A 167 8.30 -3.10 28.78
CA LYS A 167 8.18 -4.18 29.76
C LYS A 167 8.70 -5.55 29.33
N ASN A 168 10.02 -5.71 29.37
CA ASN A 168 10.68 -6.46 30.45
C ASN A 168 12.18 -6.64 30.16
N GLY A 169 13.02 -6.17 31.08
CA GLY A 169 14.26 -6.85 31.46
C GLY A 169 15.49 -6.67 30.56
N SER A 170 16.40 -5.85 31.08
CA SER A 170 17.86 -5.98 31.05
C SER A 170 18.63 -5.84 29.73
N ASP A 171 19.47 -4.79 29.75
CA ASP A 171 20.85 -4.70 29.23
C ASP A 171 21.05 -3.98 27.88
N ASP A 172 21.33 -2.68 28.01
CA ASP A 172 22.31 -1.91 27.21
C ASP A 172 22.29 -2.04 25.68
N LEU A 173 21.21 -1.58 25.04
CA LEU A 173 21.25 -1.22 23.62
C LEU A 173 20.67 0.18 23.39
N TYR A 174 21.57 1.11 23.05
CA TYR A 174 21.41 2.52 22.69
C TYR A 174 19.97 2.97 22.33
N SER A 175 19.29 3.64 23.25
CA SER A 175 18.18 4.54 22.89
C SER A 175 18.81 5.77 22.22
N TYR A 176 18.73 5.87 20.89
CA TYR A 176 19.28 6.99 20.13
C TYR A 176 18.40 8.24 20.30
N SER A 177 18.47 8.90 21.47
CA SER A 177 17.78 10.17 21.64
C SER A 177 18.44 11.23 20.75
N LEU A 178 17.73 11.69 19.73
CA LEU A 178 18.22 12.77 18.84
C LEU A 178 18.65 13.98 19.67
N THR A 179 19.79 14.58 19.30
CA THR A 179 20.22 15.88 19.84
C THR A 179 19.24 16.99 19.41
N GLN A 180 19.33 18.17 20.01
CA GLN A 180 18.48 19.29 19.62
C GLN A 180 18.72 19.72 18.16
N SER A 181 19.98 19.83 17.73
CA SER A 181 20.33 20.15 16.33
C SER A 181 19.85 19.05 15.36
N GLN A 182 19.91 17.77 15.75
CA GLN A 182 19.31 16.67 14.98
C GLN A 182 17.79 16.82 14.84
N ARG A 183 17.08 17.16 15.91
CA ARG A 183 15.63 17.39 15.85
C ARG A 183 15.27 18.57 14.93
N GLU A 184 16.00 19.68 15.04
CA GLU A 184 15.75 20.88 14.22
C GLU A 184 16.00 20.58 12.74
N SER A 185 17.10 19.90 12.41
CA SER A 185 17.39 19.50 11.01
C SER A 185 16.36 18.52 10.45
N VAL A 186 15.93 17.53 11.25
CA VAL A 186 14.91 16.56 10.84
C VAL A 186 13.55 17.24 10.63
N ASP A 187 13.14 18.12 11.55
CA ASP A 187 11.91 18.89 11.45
C ASP A 187 11.91 19.84 10.25
N GLY A 188 13.03 20.52 9.99
CA GLY A 188 13.26 21.34 8.81
C GLY A 188 13.06 20.54 7.52
N PHE A 189 13.68 19.35 7.42
CA PHE A 189 13.52 18.47 6.27
C PHE A 189 12.06 18.05 6.05
N PHE A 190 11.40 17.52 7.08
CA PHE A 190 10.02 17.03 6.92
C PHE A 190 9.02 18.15 6.63
N THR A 191 9.24 19.33 7.21
CA THR A 191 8.44 20.53 6.89
C THR A 191 8.63 20.93 5.42
N ALA A 192 9.87 20.98 4.94
CA ALA A 192 10.17 21.29 3.54
C ALA A 192 9.58 20.27 2.57
N TYR A 193 9.63 18.98 2.93
CA TYR A 193 9.03 17.90 2.16
C TYR A 193 7.50 17.99 2.12
N GLN A 194 6.85 18.39 3.22
CA GLN A 194 5.41 18.66 3.21
C GLN A 194 5.05 19.78 2.24
N TYR A 195 5.83 20.87 2.20
CA TYR A 195 5.60 21.93 1.22
C TYR A 195 5.75 21.41 -0.22
N LEU A 196 6.67 20.48 -0.50
CA LEU A 196 6.77 19.84 -1.82
C LEU A 196 5.50 19.05 -2.19
N GLN A 197 4.89 18.36 -1.23
CA GLN A 197 3.61 17.67 -1.47
C GLN A 197 2.48 18.67 -1.75
N ASP A 198 2.42 19.77 -0.99
CA ASP A 198 1.44 20.83 -1.19
C ASP A 198 1.61 21.51 -2.57
N MET A 199 2.87 21.71 -3.01
CA MET A 199 3.18 22.19 -4.36
C MET A 199 2.65 21.25 -5.45
N HIS A 200 2.83 19.93 -5.28
CA HIS A 200 2.33 18.96 -6.25
C HIS A 200 0.81 19.01 -6.39
N VAL A 201 0.10 19.10 -5.26
CA VAL A 201 -1.36 19.26 -5.24
C VAL A 201 -1.79 20.54 -5.96
N LEU A 202 -1.11 21.66 -5.71
CA LEU A 202 -1.39 22.95 -6.35
C LEU A 202 -1.16 22.89 -7.86
N ILE A 203 -0.03 22.33 -8.31
CA ILE A 203 0.30 22.17 -9.75
C ILE A 203 -0.78 21.35 -10.47
N GLN A 204 -1.28 20.28 -9.87
CA GLN A 204 -2.36 19.49 -10.46
C GLN A 204 -3.66 20.32 -10.60
N ALA A 205 -3.98 21.12 -9.59
CA ALA A 205 -5.17 21.97 -9.58
C ALA A 205 -5.09 23.13 -10.59
N MET A 206 -3.89 23.67 -10.85
CA MET A 206 -3.67 24.80 -11.76
C MET A 206 -4.21 24.57 -13.18
N SER A 207 -4.24 23.32 -13.64
CA SER A 207 -4.79 22.96 -14.97
C SER A 207 -6.26 23.36 -15.16
N ASN A 208 -7.01 23.49 -14.07
CA ASN A 208 -8.43 23.85 -14.06
C ASN A 208 -8.71 25.15 -13.29
N SER A 209 -7.66 25.92 -12.97
CA SER A 209 -7.81 27.11 -12.14
C SER A 209 -8.45 28.27 -12.91
N GLN A 210 -9.30 29.01 -12.21
CA GLN A 210 -9.87 30.26 -12.70
C GLN A 210 -8.88 31.43 -12.61
N ASP A 211 -7.87 31.32 -11.73
CA ASP A 211 -6.83 32.33 -11.54
C ASP A 211 -5.43 31.69 -11.47
N PRO A 212 -4.87 31.30 -12.62
CA PRO A 212 -3.55 30.65 -12.68
C PRO A 212 -2.40 31.58 -12.25
N VAL A 213 -2.61 32.90 -12.22
CA VAL A 213 -1.59 33.86 -11.77
C VAL A 213 -1.47 33.82 -10.25
N GLU A 214 -2.60 33.78 -9.54
CA GLU A 214 -2.58 33.66 -8.08
C GLU A 214 -2.04 32.31 -7.61
N ASP A 215 -2.40 31.22 -8.30
CA ASP A 215 -1.84 29.90 -7.99
C ASP A 215 -0.32 29.84 -8.22
N LEU A 216 0.19 30.53 -9.24
CA LEU A 216 1.62 30.60 -9.51
C LEU A 216 2.37 31.36 -8.40
N LYS A 217 1.78 32.42 -7.82
CA LYS A 217 2.33 33.07 -6.62
C LYS A 217 2.29 32.14 -5.40
N GLY A 218 1.21 31.38 -5.23
CA GLY A 218 1.09 30.37 -4.19
C GLY A 218 2.18 29.30 -4.29
N LEU A 219 2.47 28.85 -5.52
CA LEU A 219 3.54 27.91 -5.82
C LEU A 219 4.92 28.51 -5.48
N GLU A 220 5.20 29.75 -5.89
CA GLU A 220 6.45 30.44 -5.56
C GLU A 220 6.64 30.57 -4.03
N ALA A 221 5.59 30.94 -3.30
CA ALA A 221 5.63 31.04 -1.84
C ALA A 221 5.89 29.69 -1.13
N LEU A 222 5.37 28.58 -1.67
CA LEU A 222 5.66 27.25 -1.13
C LEU A 222 7.11 26.83 -1.41
N ILE A 223 7.65 27.17 -2.59
CA ILE A 223 9.06 26.92 -2.92
C ILE A 223 9.97 27.70 -1.95
N GLU A 224 9.67 28.97 -1.69
CA GLU A 224 10.43 29.80 -0.75
C GLU A 224 10.43 29.22 0.66
N LYS A 225 9.25 28.89 1.20
CA LYS A 225 9.15 28.26 2.53
C LYS A 225 9.89 26.93 2.61
N SER A 226 9.86 26.14 1.54
CA SER A 226 10.60 24.87 1.47
C SER A 226 12.12 25.11 1.50
N LEU A 227 12.61 26.07 0.70
CA LEU A 227 14.03 26.44 0.69
C LEU A 227 14.49 27.00 2.04
N ASP A 228 13.69 27.83 2.71
CA ASP A 228 14.02 28.39 4.02
C ASP A 228 14.18 27.28 5.07
N ARG A 229 13.28 26.30 5.09
CA ARG A 229 13.35 25.16 6.02
C ARG A 229 14.49 24.20 5.70
N LEU A 230 14.86 24.04 4.43
CA LEU A 230 16.05 23.28 4.06
C LEU A 230 17.36 24.00 4.41
N ALA A 231 17.36 25.33 4.45
CA ALA A 231 18.53 26.11 4.87
C ALA A 231 18.85 25.94 6.37
N GLU A 232 17.85 25.59 7.18
CA GLU A 232 18.00 25.24 8.60
C GLU A 232 18.54 23.81 8.80
N CYS A 233 18.61 22.99 7.75
CA CYS A 233 19.09 21.61 7.84
C CYS A 233 20.63 21.54 7.78
N GLU A 234 21.25 20.97 8.81
CA GLU A 234 22.69 20.72 8.80
C GLU A 234 23.01 19.39 8.07
N VAL A 235 23.80 19.47 6.99
CA VAL A 235 24.14 18.31 6.14
C VAL A 235 24.78 17.17 6.94
N LEU A 236 25.77 17.48 7.78
CA LEU A 236 26.48 16.48 8.57
C LEU A 236 25.53 15.82 9.58
N VAL A 237 24.65 16.61 10.18
CA VAL A 237 23.68 16.15 11.18
C VAL A 237 22.68 15.16 10.58
N LEU A 238 22.17 15.43 9.38
CA LEU A 238 21.30 14.49 8.66
C LEU A 238 22.06 13.23 8.23
N ASN A 239 23.32 13.38 7.80
CA ASN A 239 24.18 12.26 7.42
C ASN A 239 24.56 11.36 8.60
N ASP A 240 24.68 11.91 9.81
CA ASP A 240 24.91 11.17 11.05
C ASP A 240 23.71 10.28 11.40
N ILE A 241 22.49 10.66 10.97
CA ILE A 241 21.29 9.83 11.13
C ILE A 241 21.27 8.79 10.01
N GLN A 242 21.23 9.23 8.74
CA GLN A 242 21.22 8.33 7.58
C GLN A 242 22.31 8.74 6.59
N PRO A 243 23.28 7.86 6.27
CA PRO A 243 24.34 8.16 5.33
C PRO A 243 23.79 8.67 3.98
N GLY A 244 24.23 9.85 3.57
CA GLY A 244 23.84 10.49 2.31
C GLY A 244 22.54 11.29 2.35
N TRP A 245 21.85 11.37 3.50
CA TRP A 245 20.63 12.17 3.63
C TRP A 245 20.87 13.66 3.46
N GLY A 246 21.82 14.22 4.19
CA GLY A 246 22.21 15.63 4.05
C GLY A 246 22.74 15.93 2.64
N ASP A 247 23.48 14.99 2.05
CA ASP A 247 24.01 15.16 0.69
C ASP A 247 22.91 15.18 -0.35
N VAL A 248 21.91 14.29 -0.29
CA VAL A 248 20.80 14.31 -1.25
C VAL A 248 19.94 15.57 -1.10
N VAL A 249 19.79 16.09 0.13
CA VAL A 249 19.09 17.36 0.37
C VAL A 249 19.85 18.52 -0.29
N ARG A 250 21.16 18.63 -0.05
CA ARG A 250 22.02 19.69 -0.58
C ARG A 250 22.17 19.61 -2.11
N ASP A 251 22.37 18.42 -2.65
CA ASP A 251 22.82 18.23 -4.03
C ASP A 251 21.66 17.97 -5.01
N LYS A 252 20.49 17.54 -4.50
CA LYS A 252 19.30 17.23 -5.32
C LYS A 252 18.09 18.06 -4.93
N PHE A 253 17.67 18.02 -3.66
CA PHE A 253 16.40 18.62 -3.26
C PHE A 253 16.42 20.16 -3.35
N MET A 254 17.38 20.82 -2.68
CA MET A 254 17.49 22.29 -2.74
C MET A 254 17.75 22.81 -4.18
N PRO A 255 18.64 22.19 -4.98
CA PRO A 255 18.85 22.62 -6.36
C PRO A 255 17.61 22.42 -7.25
N ALA A 256 16.82 21.37 -7.00
CA ALA A 256 15.57 21.18 -7.72
C ALA A 256 14.59 22.32 -7.46
N LEU A 257 14.37 22.68 -6.20
CA LEU A 257 13.50 23.80 -5.80
C LEU A 257 14.00 25.13 -6.37
N THR A 258 15.31 25.36 -6.34
CA THR A 258 15.93 26.55 -6.93
C THR A 258 15.68 26.61 -8.44
N LYS A 259 15.72 25.46 -9.13
CA LYS A 259 15.42 25.36 -10.56
C LYS A 259 13.94 25.54 -10.86
N MET A 260 13.04 25.03 -10.02
CA MET A 260 11.60 25.32 -10.15
C MET A 260 11.34 26.82 -10.01
N LYS A 261 11.92 27.48 -9.00
CA LYS A 261 11.80 28.93 -8.79
C LYS A 261 12.31 29.71 -10.00
N SER A 262 13.49 29.38 -10.50
CA SER A 262 14.06 29.97 -11.72
C SER A 262 13.17 29.77 -12.95
N GLY A 263 12.57 28.58 -13.09
CA GLY A 263 11.64 28.27 -14.16
C GLY A 263 10.40 29.17 -14.13
N ILE A 264 9.84 29.38 -12.94
CA ILE A 264 8.68 30.27 -12.70
C ILE A 264 9.05 31.72 -13.03
N GLN A 265 10.14 32.24 -12.46
CA GLN A 265 10.55 33.64 -12.61
C GLN A 265 10.95 34.01 -14.04
N ASN A 266 11.47 33.05 -14.80
CA ASN A 266 11.86 33.24 -16.20
C ASN A 266 10.74 32.90 -17.19
N ASN A 267 9.49 33.26 -16.86
CA ASN A 267 8.30 33.08 -17.71
C ASN A 267 8.12 31.64 -18.22
N GLY A 268 8.36 30.65 -17.37
CA GLY A 268 8.18 29.24 -17.70
C GLY A 268 9.33 28.63 -18.50
N ASN A 269 10.57 28.89 -18.10
CA ASN A 269 11.75 28.31 -18.74
C ASN A 269 11.74 26.78 -18.62
N LYS A 270 11.36 26.11 -19.71
CA LYS A 270 11.24 24.64 -19.81
C LYS A 270 12.55 23.91 -19.47
N VAL A 271 13.70 24.52 -19.73
CA VAL A 271 15.01 23.92 -19.44
C VAL A 271 15.24 23.83 -17.93
N ASP A 272 14.85 24.86 -17.18
CA ASP A 272 14.98 24.84 -15.73
C ASP A 272 13.98 23.86 -15.09
N PHE A 273 12.74 23.78 -15.58
CA PHE A 273 11.79 22.75 -15.12
C PHE A 273 12.27 21.33 -15.41
N ALA A 274 12.77 21.06 -16.62
CA ALA A 274 13.30 19.73 -16.94
C ALA A 274 14.49 19.34 -16.04
N LYS A 275 15.33 20.31 -15.66
CA LYS A 275 16.42 20.09 -14.69
C LYS A 275 15.89 19.85 -13.28
N ALA A 276 14.87 20.59 -12.85
CA ALA A 276 14.22 20.36 -11.58
C ALA A 276 13.62 18.96 -11.49
N ASP A 277 12.88 18.52 -12.52
CA ASP A 277 12.28 17.20 -12.58
C ASP A 277 13.32 16.08 -12.49
N ALA A 278 14.44 16.22 -13.21
CA ALA A 278 15.53 15.24 -13.16
C ALA A 278 16.18 15.15 -11.75
N LEU A 279 16.31 16.28 -11.06
CA LEU A 279 16.83 16.33 -9.70
C LEU A 279 15.82 15.75 -8.69
N LEU A 280 14.52 16.07 -8.83
CA LEU A 280 13.46 15.49 -8.00
C LEU A 280 13.33 13.98 -8.19
N ALA A 281 13.44 13.47 -9.42
CA ALA A 281 13.43 12.04 -9.67
C ALA A 281 14.62 11.32 -8.99
N SER A 282 15.79 11.95 -9.00
CA SER A 282 16.97 11.42 -8.30
C SER A 282 16.79 11.46 -6.77
N PHE A 283 16.21 12.54 -6.24
CA PHE A 283 15.87 12.67 -4.83
C PHE A 283 14.83 11.64 -4.39
N ASP A 284 13.73 11.48 -5.13
CA ASP A 284 12.66 10.52 -4.84
C ASP A 284 13.17 9.08 -4.89
N SER A 285 14.01 8.73 -5.87
CA SER A 285 14.63 7.41 -5.94
C SER A 285 15.49 7.10 -4.71
N TRP A 286 16.28 8.07 -4.23
CA TRP A 286 17.05 7.91 -3.00
C TRP A 286 16.12 7.81 -1.79
N LEU A 287 15.11 8.67 -1.72
CA LEU A 287 14.18 8.73 -0.60
C LEU A 287 13.42 7.41 -0.46
N GLN A 288 12.88 6.86 -1.54
CA GLN A 288 12.19 5.56 -1.54
C GLN A 288 13.09 4.42 -1.06
N ALA A 289 14.37 4.42 -1.45
CA ALA A 289 15.32 3.41 -1.02
C ALA A 289 15.67 3.50 0.48
N ASN A 290 15.57 4.69 1.08
CA ASN A 290 16.03 4.96 2.45
C ASN A 290 14.89 5.30 3.43
N TRP A 291 13.64 5.46 2.96
CA TRP A 291 12.52 6.01 3.74
C TRP A 291 12.25 5.23 5.03
N ASN A 292 12.28 3.90 4.93
CA ASN A 292 12.03 3.02 6.06
C ASN A 292 13.14 3.13 7.12
N GLU A 293 14.41 3.22 6.70
CA GLU A 293 15.55 3.36 7.61
C GLU A 293 15.55 4.73 8.30
N ILE A 294 15.24 5.80 7.57
CA ILE A 294 15.04 7.14 8.14
C ILE A 294 13.93 7.11 9.19
N GLY A 295 12.79 6.50 8.86
CA GLY A 295 11.66 6.36 9.78
C GLY A 295 12.00 5.58 11.05
N GLN A 296 12.79 4.52 10.95
CA GLN A 296 13.26 3.76 12.11
C GLN A 296 14.18 4.63 12.99
N LYS A 297 15.20 5.27 12.39
CA LYS A 297 16.19 6.05 13.14
C LYS A 297 15.64 7.34 13.75
N VAL A 298 14.62 7.94 13.14
CA VAL A 298 13.93 9.12 13.68
C VAL A 298 12.82 8.71 14.67
N GLY A 299 12.24 7.52 14.49
CA GLY A 299 11.08 7.01 15.22
C GLY A 299 11.41 6.21 16.49
N GLU A 300 12.66 5.79 16.71
CA GLU A 300 13.13 5.20 17.97
C GLU A 300 13.01 6.21 19.11
N LYS A 301 11.86 6.14 19.81
CA LYS A 301 11.56 6.78 21.09
C LYS A 301 11.38 5.73 22.18
#